data_AF-A0A920PMX7-F1
#
_entry.id   AF-A0A920PMX7-F1
#
_cell.length_a   1.000
_cell.length_b   1.000
_cell.length_c   1.000
_cell.angle_alpha   90.00
_cell.angle_beta   90.00
_cell.angle_gamma   90.00
#
_symmetry.space_group_name_H-M   'P 1'
#
loop_
_entity.id
_entity.type
_entity.pdbx_description
1 polymer ?
#
loop_
_entity_poly.entity_id
_entity_poly.type
_entity_poly.pdbx_seq_one_letter_code
_entity_poly.pdbx_strand_id
1 'polypeptide(L)'
;MSLPQGAATTRIISREYRLPGENRELAAVRYLSGRIDQITAHEDHDLVRWLQEAAHTSVFPLNNLSDLEDGVLQFHQQLKALVPLMSLEASPAPGTLADVNTTLLNTRS
;
A
#
# COMPACT_ATOMS: atom_id res chain seq x y z
N MET A 1 -9.87 -0.17 4.11
CA MET A 1 -8.76 -0.35 5.08
C MET A 1 -7.91 -1.52 4.64
N SER A 2 -6.59 -1.37 4.65
CA SER A 2 -5.62 -2.45 4.46
C SER A 2 -5.07 -2.92 5.81
N LEU A 3 -4.87 -4.23 5.95
CA LEU A 3 -4.23 -4.83 7.12
C LEU A 3 -3.13 -5.80 6.65
N PRO A 4 -1.88 -5.67 7.11
CA PRO A 4 -0.85 -6.65 6.79
C PRO A 4 -1.23 -8.02 7.38
N GLN A 5 -1.01 -9.08 6.61
CA GLN A 5 -1.18 -10.47 7.05
C GLN A 5 0.15 -11.25 6.98
N GLY A 6 1.13 -10.72 6.27
CA GLY A 6 2.48 -11.25 6.15
C GLY A 6 3.32 -10.32 5.27
N ALA A 7 4.56 -10.72 4.99
CA ALA A 7 5.49 -9.92 4.20
C ALA A 7 5.02 -9.67 2.75
N ALA A 8 4.20 -10.57 2.19
CA ALA A 8 3.70 -10.50 0.81
C ALA A 8 2.16 -10.55 0.72
N THR A 9 1.45 -10.40 1.85
CA THR A 9 0.00 -10.55 1.89
C THR A 9 -0.67 -9.44 2.70
N THR A 10 -1.70 -8.86 2.12
CA THR A 10 -2.51 -7.79 2.73
C THR A 10 -3.97 -8.15 2.61
N ARG A 11 -4.72 -7.99 3.70
CA ARG A 11 -6.19 -8.08 3.70
C ARG A 11 -6.79 -6.71 3.44
N ILE A 12 -7.63 -6.59 2.42
CA ILE A 12 -8.41 -5.38 2.14
C ILE A 12 -9.81 -5.55 2.72
N ILE A 13 -10.26 -4.55 3.46
CA ILE A 13 -11.60 -4.46 4.04
C ILE A 13 -12.26 -3.19 3.49
N SER A 14 -13.29 -3.37 2.67
CA SER A 14 -14.12 -2.29 2.12
C SER A 14 -15.52 -2.29 2.77
N ARG A 15 -16.20 -1.15 2.69
CA ARG A 15 -17.59 -0.98 3.13
C ARG A 15 -18.28 0.06 2.26
N GLU A 16 -19.52 -0.21 1.90
CA GLU A 16 -20.44 0.77 1.34
C GLU A 16 -21.31 1.36 2.45
N TYR A 17 -21.57 2.65 2.36
CA TYR A 17 -22.41 3.37 3.32
C TYR A 17 -23.65 3.93 2.62
N ARG A 18 -24.73 4.05 3.39
CA ARG A 18 -26.00 4.62 2.92
C ARG A 18 -26.32 5.92 3.60
N LEU A 19 -27.04 6.79 2.90
CA LEU A 19 -27.65 7.97 3.52
C LEU A 19 -28.87 7.56 4.35
N PRO A 20 -29.13 8.22 5.49
CA PRO A 20 -30.39 8.05 6.22
C PRO A 20 -31.59 8.41 5.34
N GLY A 21 -32.68 7.63 5.43
CA GLY A 21 -33.93 7.92 4.71
C GLY A 21 -33.86 7.72 3.19
N GLU A 22 -32.85 7.02 2.69
CA GLU A 22 -32.69 6.68 1.28
C GLU A 22 -33.97 6.14 0.61
N ASN A 23 -34.28 6.67 -0.56
CA ASN A 23 -35.34 6.18 -1.45
C ASN A 23 -34.82 5.04 -2.37
N ARG A 24 -35.72 4.47 -3.16
CA ARG A 24 -35.41 3.31 -4.00
C ARG A 24 -34.40 3.63 -5.10
N GLU A 25 -34.44 4.83 -5.64
CA GLU A 25 -33.55 5.31 -6.69
C GLU A 25 -32.11 5.40 -6.17
N LEU A 26 -31.91 6.02 -5.00
CA LEU A 26 -30.59 6.09 -4.36
C LEU A 26 -30.07 4.69 -3.97
N ALA A 27 -30.96 3.78 -3.58
CA ALA A 27 -30.58 2.40 -3.29
C ALA A 27 -30.05 1.68 -4.53
N ALA A 28 -30.68 1.90 -5.69
CA ALA A 28 -30.21 1.37 -6.96
C ALA A 28 -28.87 2.00 -7.37
N VAL A 29 -28.70 3.31 -7.19
CA VAL A 29 -27.43 4.01 -7.48
C VAL A 29 -26.30 3.47 -6.61
N ARG A 30 -26.49 3.33 -5.29
CA ARG A 30 -25.46 2.76 -4.42
C ARG A 30 -25.09 1.35 -4.86
N TYR A 31 -26.08 0.49 -5.15
CA TYR A 31 -25.82 -0.86 -5.61
C TYR A 31 -24.96 -0.89 -6.88
N LEU A 32 -25.26 -0.03 -7.86
CA LEU A 32 -24.47 0.07 -9.08
C LEU A 32 -23.07 0.63 -8.82
N SER A 33 -22.93 1.63 -7.96
CA SER A 33 -21.63 2.16 -7.52
C SER A 33 -20.78 1.07 -6.87
N GLY A 34 -21.37 0.30 -5.95
CA GLY A 34 -20.71 -0.82 -5.29
C GLY A 34 -20.22 -1.90 -6.26
N ARG A 35 -20.97 -2.16 -7.33
CA ARG A 35 -20.52 -3.06 -8.39
C ARG A 35 -19.32 -2.53 -9.16
N ILE A 36 -19.27 -1.22 -9.42
CA ILE A 36 -18.11 -0.58 -10.05
C ILE A 36 -16.91 -0.71 -9.11
N ASP A 37 -17.07 -0.38 -7.83
CA ASP A 37 -16.01 -0.50 -6.82
C ASP A 37 -15.45 -1.94 -6.74
N GLN A 38 -16.32 -2.96 -6.84
CA GLN A 38 -15.88 -4.36 -6.87
C GLN A 38 -15.06 -4.71 -8.12
N ILE A 39 -15.43 -4.18 -9.29
CA ILE A 39 -14.68 -4.43 -10.53
C ILE A 39 -13.31 -3.76 -10.44
N THR A 40 -13.27 -2.48 -10.07
CA THR A 40 -12.01 -1.72 -9.92
C THR A 40 -11.12 -2.34 -8.84
N ALA A 41 -11.69 -2.83 -7.74
CA ALA A 41 -10.91 -3.51 -6.70
C ALA A 41 -10.23 -4.80 -7.21
N HIS A 42 -10.84 -5.53 -8.16
CA HIS A 42 -10.20 -6.68 -8.80
C HIS A 42 -9.06 -6.25 -9.72
N GLU A 43 -9.25 -5.19 -10.51
CA GLU A 43 -8.23 -4.63 -11.39
C GLU A 43 -7.00 -4.16 -10.58
N ASP A 44 -7.23 -3.38 -9.52
CA ASP A 44 -6.17 -2.91 -8.61
C ASP A 44 -5.42 -4.07 -7.96
N HIS A 45 -6.15 -5.13 -7.55
CA HIS A 45 -5.54 -6.31 -6.96
C HIS A 45 -4.60 -7.04 -7.93
N ASP A 46 -5.00 -7.17 -9.20
CA ASP A 46 -4.15 -7.79 -10.21
C ASP A 46 -2.92 -6.93 -10.53
N LEU A 47 -3.06 -5.60 -10.58
CA LEU A 47 -1.92 -4.67 -10.72
C LEU A 47 -0.92 -4.81 -9.56
N VAL A 48 -1.40 -4.85 -8.31
CA VAL A 48 -0.55 -5.02 -7.13
C VAL A 48 0.15 -6.38 -7.15
N ARG A 49 -0.54 -7.45 -7.58
CA ARG A 49 0.07 -8.78 -7.71
C ARG A 49 1.22 -8.75 -8.72
N TRP A 50 1.00 -8.22 -9.91
CA TRP A 50 2.06 -8.14 -10.92
C TRP A 50 3.24 -7.28 -10.47
N LEU A 51 2.96 -6.19 -9.76
CA LEU A 51 4.02 -5.36 -9.17
C LEU A 51 4.84 -6.14 -8.13
N GLN A 52 4.17 -6.90 -7.27
CA GLN A 52 4.82 -7.76 -6.27
C GLN A 52 5.68 -8.85 -6.93
N GLU A 53 5.22 -9.45 -8.02
CA GLU A 53 5.98 -10.42 -8.80
C GLU A 53 7.20 -9.78 -9.47
N ALA A 54 7.02 -8.62 -10.10
CA ALA A 54 8.08 -7.88 -10.76
C ALA A 54 9.18 -7.43 -9.78
N ALA A 55 8.82 -7.01 -8.56
CA ALA A 55 9.75 -6.59 -7.53
C ALA A 55 10.74 -7.68 -7.07
N HIS A 56 10.44 -8.97 -7.33
CA HIS A 56 11.36 -10.07 -7.05
C HIS A 56 12.40 -10.30 -8.17
N THR A 57 12.35 -9.51 -9.24
CA THR A 57 13.28 -9.61 -10.37
C THR A 57 14.43 -8.61 -10.23
N SER A 58 15.60 -8.95 -10.78
CA SER A 58 16.79 -8.09 -10.77
C SER A 58 16.69 -6.87 -11.70
N VAL A 59 15.63 -6.78 -12.50
CA VAL A 59 15.42 -5.73 -13.52
C VAL A 59 14.36 -4.71 -13.10
N PHE A 60 13.75 -4.89 -11.91
CA PHE A 60 12.77 -3.94 -11.41
C PHE A 60 13.45 -2.61 -11.06
N PRO A 61 13.02 -1.48 -11.66
CA PRO A 61 13.68 -0.20 -11.44
C PRO A 61 13.37 0.32 -10.02
N LEU A 62 14.42 0.66 -9.27
CA LEU A 62 14.28 1.12 -7.89
C LEU A 62 13.76 2.57 -7.77
N ASN A 63 13.85 3.38 -8.84
CA ASN A 63 13.47 4.81 -8.86
C ASN A 63 12.74 5.19 -10.15
N ASN A 64 11.45 4.87 -10.27
CA ASN A 64 10.67 5.15 -11.48
C ASN A 64 9.27 5.74 -11.20
N LEU A 65 9.17 6.64 -10.22
CA LEU A 65 7.92 7.38 -9.98
C LEU A 65 7.82 8.56 -10.95
N SER A 66 6.65 8.72 -11.54
CA SER A 66 6.28 9.89 -12.36
C SER A 66 5.87 11.09 -11.50
N ASP A 67 5.82 12.28 -12.11
CA ASP A 67 5.35 13.51 -11.46
C ASP A 67 3.88 13.43 -10.98
N LEU A 68 3.10 12.45 -11.46
CA LEU A 68 1.72 12.23 -11.01
C LEU A 68 1.63 11.39 -9.72
N GLU A 69 2.73 10.79 -9.29
CA GLU A 69 2.79 9.85 -8.17
C GLU A 69 3.29 10.49 -6.87
N ASP A 70 3.18 11.82 -6.74
CA ASP A 70 3.57 12.57 -5.54
C ASP A 70 2.98 12.00 -4.25
N GLY A 71 1.74 11.51 -4.28
CA GLY A 71 1.10 10.86 -3.13
C GLY A 71 1.77 9.53 -2.74
N VAL A 72 2.21 8.74 -3.72
CA VAL A 72 2.97 7.49 -3.49
C VAL A 72 4.34 7.85 -2.91
N LEU A 73 5.03 8.83 -3.51
CA LEU A 73 6.31 9.30 -3.01
C LEU A 73 6.21 9.76 -1.55
N GLN A 74 5.21 10.58 -1.22
CA GLN A 74 4.99 11.08 0.13
C GLN A 74 4.70 9.94 1.12
N PHE A 75 3.87 8.97 0.73
CA PHE A 75 3.60 7.78 1.55
C PHE A 75 4.88 7.00 1.86
N HIS A 76 5.72 6.73 0.84
CA HIS A 76 7.01 6.06 1.04
C HIS A 76 7.97 6.87 1.93
N GLN A 77 7.99 8.19 1.78
CA GLN A 77 8.80 9.08 2.63
C GLN A 77 8.34 9.02 4.10
N GLN A 78 7.04 9.03 4.35
CA GLN A 78 6.48 8.90 5.72
C GLN A 78 6.85 7.54 6.34
N LEU A 79 6.77 6.45 5.57
CA LEU A 79 7.22 5.14 6.04
C LEU A 79 8.72 5.12 6.36
N LYS A 80 9.58 5.67 5.51
CA LYS A 80 11.03 5.79 5.75
C LYS A 80 11.39 6.72 6.91
N ALA A 81 10.50 7.62 7.29
CA ALA A 81 10.67 8.43 8.51
C ALA A 81 10.40 7.59 9.77
N LEU A 82 9.34 6.78 9.77
CA LEU A 82 8.96 5.92 10.89
C LEU A 82 9.82 4.66 11.02
N VAL A 83 10.24 4.09 9.89
CA VAL A 83 11.02 2.85 9.78
C VAL A 83 12.24 3.13 8.89
N PRO A 84 13.28 3.81 9.41
CA PRO A 84 14.43 4.27 8.62
C PRO A 84 15.19 3.17 7.88
N LEU A 85 15.17 1.93 8.39
CA LEU A 85 15.82 0.79 7.73
C LEU A 85 15.31 0.57 6.29
N MET A 86 14.08 1.00 5.97
CA MET A 86 13.51 0.93 4.61
C MET A 86 14.25 1.79 3.58
N SER A 87 15.20 2.62 4.01
CA SER A 87 16.05 3.42 3.11
C SER A 87 17.34 2.70 2.72
N LEU A 88 17.61 1.52 3.31
CA LEU A 88 18.79 0.73 2.98
C LEU A 88 18.57 -0.01 1.65
N GLU A 89 19.57 0.02 0.78
CA GLU A 89 19.53 -0.73 -0.49
C GLU A 89 19.64 -2.25 -0.28
N ALA A 90 20.38 -2.67 0.75
CA ALA A 90 20.58 -4.07 1.10
C ALA A 90 19.93 -4.40 2.44
N SER A 91 19.35 -5.60 2.53
CA SER A 91 18.83 -6.11 3.79
C SER A 91 19.95 -6.20 4.84
N PRO A 92 19.70 -5.79 6.10
CA PRO A 92 20.65 -6.01 7.18
C PRO A 92 20.83 -7.51 7.47
N ALA A 93 21.87 -7.82 8.24
CA ALA A 93 22.16 -9.19 8.66
C ALA A 93 20.95 -9.85 9.36
N PRO A 94 20.73 -11.16 9.20
CA PRO A 94 19.65 -11.85 9.90
C PRO A 94 19.70 -11.62 11.41
N GLY A 95 18.57 -11.29 12.01
CA GLY A 95 18.45 -11.03 13.45
C GLY A 95 18.80 -9.60 13.90
N THR A 96 19.28 -8.71 13.02
CA THR A 96 19.72 -7.35 13.43
C THR A 96 18.75 -6.23 13.04
N LEU A 97 17.59 -6.55 12.44
CA LEU A 97 16.62 -5.56 11.92
C LEU A 97 16.23 -4.49 12.95
N ALA A 98 15.87 -4.89 14.17
CA ALA A 98 15.43 -3.98 15.21
C ALA A 98 16.55 -3.05 15.70
N ASP A 99 17.76 -3.59 15.89
CA ASP A 99 18.92 -2.85 16.36
C ASP A 99 19.38 -1.81 15.33
N VAL A 100 19.43 -2.21 14.05
CA VAL A 100 19.76 -1.32 12.94
C VAL A 100 18.74 -0.19 12.84
N ASN A 101 17.43 -0.50 12.90
CA ASN A 101 16.39 0.52 12.81
C ASN A 101 16.46 1.51 14.00
N THR A 102 16.69 1.00 15.21
CA THR A 102 16.81 1.83 16.43
C THR A 102 18.03 2.73 16.36
N THR A 103 19.16 2.20 15.89
CA THR A 103 20.38 2.99 15.67
C THR A 103 20.12 4.13 14.68
N LEU A 104 19.48 3.84 13.55
CA LEU A 104 19.14 4.85 12.54
C LEU A 104 18.15 5.91 13.05
N LEU A 105 17.21 5.54 13.93
CA LEU A 105 16.31 6.49 14.58
C LEU A 105 17.09 7.44 15.52
N ASN A 106 18.02 6.91 16.32
CA ASN A 106 18.79 7.70 17.29
C ASN A 106 19.76 8.66 16.61
N THR A 107 20.40 8.28 15.50
CA THR A 107 21.36 9.15 14.78
C THR A 107 20.70 10.33 14.06
N ARG A 108 19.37 10.31 13.91
CA ARG A 108 18.58 11.41 13.29
C ARG A 108 18.13 12.47 14.31
N SER A 109 18.37 12.25 15.61
CA SER A 109 18.05 13.16 16.72
C SER A 109 19.20 14.13 16.98
#